data_AF-A0A7C3WGU2-F1
#
_entry.id   AF-A0A7C3WGU2-F1
#
_cell.length_a   1.000
_cell.length_b   1.000
_cell.length_c   1.000
_cell.angle_alpha   90.00
_cell.angle_beta   90.00
_cell.angle_gamma   90.00
#
_symmetry.space_group_name_H-M   'P 1'
#
loop_
_entity.id
_entity.type
_entity.pdbx_description
1 polymer ?
#
loop_
_entity_poly.entity_id
_entity_poly.type
_entity_poly.pdbx_seq_one_letter_code
_entity_poly.pdbx_strand_id
1 'polypeptide(L)'
;MHQDKKSHLRQTGRNPAWFLVLLPVVGLGLVLSGFAGAPSEKPPGQSPGTLPPLKVDQKTAPRLEELPTELPSGPKTVKKRADNSPCYVCHGNYDGEELVQIHAEGNVGCMDCHGPSLGHRNDEDHLTPPDKMYPADRIDGACQACHDTHDVPAKKVLARWRQKCPAKTDPEQLTCTDCHGDHRLPRREIVWDKRTGKVLPAKPAPDAQPKQ
;
A
#
# COMPACT_ATOMS: atom_id res chain seq x y z
N MET A 1 -27.99 -32.75 -52.77
CA MET A 1 -28.70 -31.60 -52.16
C MET A 1 -27.65 -30.76 -51.46
N HIS A 2 -27.17 -29.70 -52.14
CA HIS A 2 -27.43 -28.30 -51.80
C HIS A 2 -26.88 -27.89 -50.42
N GLN A 3 -26.05 -26.87 -50.21
CA GLN A 3 -25.31 -25.93 -51.05
C GLN A 3 -24.45 -25.11 -50.05
N ASP A 4 -23.30 -24.62 -50.50
CA ASP A 4 -22.51 -23.56 -49.87
C ASP A 4 -23.34 -22.34 -49.44
N LYS A 5 -22.88 -21.63 -48.38
CA LYS A 5 -22.89 -20.16 -48.34
C LYS A 5 -21.90 -19.61 -47.31
N LYS A 6 -20.72 -19.24 -47.81
CA LYS A 6 -19.95 -18.09 -47.30
C LYS A 6 -20.71 -16.81 -47.66
N SER A 7 -20.78 -15.84 -46.75
CA SER A 7 -20.98 -14.43 -47.12
C SER A 7 -20.19 -13.50 -46.20
N HIS A 8 -19.23 -12.83 -46.83
CA HIS A 8 -18.51 -11.65 -46.38
C HIS A 8 -19.44 -10.44 -46.21
N LEU A 9 -19.05 -9.51 -45.32
CA LEU A 9 -19.17 -8.03 -45.41
C LEU A 9 -18.50 -7.47 -44.11
N ARG A 10 -17.22 -7.09 -44.08
CA ARG A 10 -16.57 -5.81 -44.48
C ARG A 10 -17.25 -4.52 -43.99
N GLN A 11 -16.39 -3.66 -43.40
CA GLN A 11 -16.42 -2.19 -43.30
C GLN A 11 -17.39 -1.61 -42.24
N THR A 12 -17.10 -0.56 -41.45
CA THR A 12 -16.11 0.54 -41.38
C THR A 12 -16.11 1.04 -39.91
N GLY A 13 -15.00 1.37 -39.26
CA GLY A 13 -14.28 2.65 -39.41
C GLY A 13 -14.94 3.80 -38.60
N ARG A 14 -14.35 4.17 -37.44
CA ARG A 14 -14.20 5.57 -36.96
C ARG A 14 -13.58 5.63 -35.56
N ASN A 15 -12.30 5.96 -35.50
CA ASN A 15 -11.64 6.51 -34.32
C ASN A 15 -11.95 8.03 -34.27
N PRO A 16 -12.53 8.58 -33.20
CA PRO A 16 -12.48 10.01 -33.00
C PRO A 16 -11.13 10.39 -32.38
N ALA A 17 -10.32 11.07 -33.19
CA ALA A 17 -9.13 11.79 -32.77
C ALA A 17 -9.49 12.77 -31.66
N TRP A 18 -8.79 12.67 -30.53
CA TRP A 18 -8.82 13.66 -29.46
C TRP A 18 -8.07 14.90 -29.93
N PHE A 19 -8.80 16.02 -30.01
CA PHE A 19 -8.24 17.34 -30.23
C PHE A 19 -7.41 17.75 -29.02
N LEU A 20 -6.08 17.79 -29.18
CA LEU A 20 -5.16 18.50 -28.30
C LEU A 20 -5.31 20.00 -28.58
N VAL A 21 -6.00 20.71 -27.69
CA VAL A 21 -5.97 22.17 -27.63
C VAL A 21 -4.73 22.57 -26.82
N LEU A 22 -3.69 23.01 -27.53
CA LEU A 22 -2.52 23.68 -26.96
C LEU A 22 -2.90 25.12 -26.63
N LEU A 23 -2.94 25.45 -25.34
CA LEU A 23 -2.99 26.84 -24.85
C LEU A 23 -1.56 27.40 -24.76
N PRO A 24 -1.31 28.64 -25.23
CA PRO A 24 0.01 29.26 -25.08
C PRO A 24 0.21 29.74 -23.64
N VAL A 25 1.25 29.21 -22.98
CA VAL A 25 1.75 29.74 -21.71
C VAL A 25 2.51 31.04 -22.01
N VAL A 26 1.91 32.16 -21.62
CA VAL A 26 2.54 33.48 -21.60
C VAL A 26 3.63 33.48 -20.52
N GLY A 27 4.89 33.52 -20.95
CA GLY A 27 6.04 33.70 -20.08
C GLY A 27 6.12 35.14 -19.60
N LEU A 28 5.88 35.34 -18.30
CA LEU A 28 6.19 36.59 -17.60
C LEU A 28 7.51 36.40 -16.86
N GLY A 29 8.57 36.99 -17.41
CA GLY A 29 9.88 37.04 -16.77
C GLY A 29 9.82 37.84 -15.48
N LEU A 30 10.28 37.22 -14.39
CA LEU A 30 10.59 37.92 -13.15
C LEU A 30 12.11 38.00 -12.97
N VAL A 31 12.55 39.23 -12.77
CA VAL A 31 13.92 39.71 -12.70
C VAL A 31 14.66 39.10 -11.49
N LEU A 32 15.85 38.54 -11.75
CA LEU A 32 16.83 38.16 -10.73
C LEU A 32 17.50 39.43 -10.17
N SER A 33 17.05 39.90 -9.01
CA SER A 33 17.81 40.86 -8.20
C SER A 33 18.84 40.10 -7.37
N GLY A 34 20.10 40.27 -7.73
CA GLY A 34 21.23 39.78 -6.96
C GLY A 34 21.37 40.52 -5.64
N PHE A 35 21.51 39.77 -4.55
CA PHE A 35 22.09 40.27 -3.31
C PHE A 35 23.53 39.78 -3.23
N ALA A 36 24.46 40.72 -3.37
CA ALA A 36 25.86 40.53 -3.06
C ALA A 36 25.99 40.35 -1.53
N GLY A 37 26.17 39.10 -1.09
CA GLY A 37 26.59 38.79 0.27
C GLY A 37 28.07 39.12 0.45
N ALA A 38 28.38 39.98 1.41
CA ALA A 38 29.74 40.29 1.84
C ALA A 38 30.47 39.02 2.35
N PRO A 39 31.80 38.94 2.22
CA PRO A 39 32.57 37.80 2.73
C PRO A 39 32.55 37.80 4.26
N SER A 40 32.01 36.74 4.84
CA SER A 40 32.10 36.45 6.27
C SER A 40 33.50 35.94 6.59
N GLU A 41 34.26 36.72 7.35
CA GLU A 41 35.58 36.33 7.86
C GLU A 41 35.44 35.13 8.81
N LYS A 42 36.19 34.06 8.50
CA LYS A 42 36.30 32.86 9.34
C LYS A 42 37.29 33.13 10.47
N PRO A 43 36.93 32.95 11.75
CA PRO A 43 37.93 32.84 12.81
C PRO A 43 38.65 31.48 12.70
N PRO A 44 39.95 31.41 13.04
CA PRO A 44 40.74 30.21 12.82
C PRO A 44 40.53 29.18 13.93
N GLY A 45 40.46 27.92 13.53
CA GLY A 45 40.68 26.78 14.41
C GLY A 45 39.42 26.04 14.83
N GLN A 46 39.03 25.05 14.02
CA GLN A 46 38.42 23.82 14.52
C GLN A 46 38.63 22.71 13.47
N SER A 47 39.39 21.70 13.86
CA SER A 47 39.58 20.47 13.08
C SER A 47 38.27 19.71 12.94
N PRO A 48 38.05 18.99 11.83
CA PRO A 48 36.84 18.21 11.61
C PRO A 48 36.93 16.88 12.35
N GLY A 49 35.86 16.50 13.04
CA GLY A 49 35.68 15.13 13.50
C GLY A 49 35.77 14.93 15.01
N THR A 50 34.81 15.49 15.74
CA THR A 50 34.14 14.84 16.88
C THR A 50 32.93 15.71 17.18
N LEU A 51 31.72 15.18 17.02
CA LEU A 51 30.54 15.89 17.50
C LEU A 51 30.68 16.03 19.02
N PRO A 52 30.51 17.24 19.60
CA PRO A 52 30.58 17.40 21.03
C PRO A 52 29.50 16.52 21.70
N PRO A 53 29.78 15.96 22.89
CA PRO A 53 28.82 15.14 23.60
C PRO A 53 27.54 15.93 23.83
N LEU A 54 26.39 15.31 23.52
CA LEU A 54 25.08 15.91 23.73
C LEU A 54 24.89 16.16 25.24
N LYS A 55 24.96 17.44 25.63
CA LYS A 55 24.67 17.86 26.99
C LYS A 55 23.16 17.99 27.14
N VAL A 56 22.52 16.96 27.69
CA VAL A 56 21.11 17.02 28.09
C VAL A 56 21.06 17.71 29.45
N ASP A 57 20.61 18.97 29.46
CA ASP A 57 20.33 19.68 30.71
C ASP A 57 19.06 19.08 31.33
N GLN A 58 19.23 18.31 32.41
CA GLN A 58 18.12 17.62 33.07
C GLN A 58 17.06 18.56 33.67
N LYS A 59 17.34 19.87 33.78
CA LYS A 59 16.40 20.87 34.33
C LYS A 59 15.59 21.59 33.26
N THR A 60 16.09 21.63 32.02
CA THR A 60 15.45 22.37 30.91
C THR A 60 15.09 21.48 29.72
N ALA A 61 15.66 20.28 29.65
CA ALA A 61 15.26 19.28 28.67
C ALA A 61 13.83 18.81 28.97
N PRO A 62 12.89 18.96 28.02
CA PRO A 62 11.53 18.47 28.20
C PRO A 62 11.58 16.98 28.52
N ARG A 63 11.06 16.64 29.70
CA ARG A 63 10.96 15.27 30.17
C ARG A 63 9.65 14.67 29.69
N LEU A 64 9.65 13.38 29.33
CA LEU A 64 8.46 12.71 28.76
C LEU A 64 7.26 12.71 29.74
N GLU A 65 7.53 12.99 31.02
CA GLU A 65 6.56 13.13 32.09
C GLU A 65 5.77 14.46 32.08
N GLU A 66 6.10 15.45 31.23
CA GLU A 66 5.46 16.78 31.18
C GLU A 66 4.31 16.87 30.14
N LEU A 67 3.76 15.74 29.71
CA LEU A 67 2.53 15.73 28.91
C LEU A 67 1.35 16.18 29.81
N PRO A 68 0.45 17.08 29.33
CA PRO A 68 -0.70 17.52 30.12
C PRO A 68 -1.54 16.33 30.62
N THR A 69 -1.72 16.25 31.94
CA THR A 69 -2.46 15.17 32.62
C THR A 69 -3.97 15.17 32.32
N GLU A 70 -4.50 16.21 31.67
CA GLU A 70 -5.93 16.34 31.42
C GLU A 70 -6.25 16.37 29.93
N LEU A 71 -6.60 15.19 29.41
CA LEU A 71 -7.41 15.06 28.20
C LEU A 71 -8.84 15.54 28.51
N PRO A 72 -9.53 16.23 27.59
CA PRO A 72 -10.89 16.70 27.84
C PRO A 72 -11.84 15.56 28.20
N SER A 73 -12.32 15.61 29.44
CA SER A 73 -13.28 14.69 30.04
C SER A 73 -14.68 14.90 29.45
N GLY A 74 -14.98 14.17 28.38
CA GLY A 74 -16.34 13.95 27.91
C GLY A 74 -16.50 12.49 27.50
N PRO A 75 -17.60 11.80 27.85
CA PRO A 75 -17.82 10.44 27.41
C PRO A 75 -18.17 10.46 25.91
N LYS A 76 -17.15 10.53 25.07
CA LYS A 76 -17.23 9.90 23.76
C LYS A 76 -16.82 8.46 24.03
N THR A 77 -17.77 7.54 23.97
CA THR A 77 -17.47 6.14 23.72
C THR A 77 -16.83 6.06 22.35
N VAL A 78 -15.56 6.46 22.24
CA VAL A 78 -14.73 6.22 21.07
C VAL A 78 -14.60 4.72 21.04
N LYS A 79 -15.30 4.07 20.10
CA LYS A 79 -15.07 2.66 19.82
C LYS A 79 -13.56 2.50 19.67
N LYS A 80 -12.95 1.65 20.50
CA LYS A 80 -11.52 1.45 20.47
C LYS A 80 -11.17 0.98 19.05
N ARG A 81 -10.38 1.77 18.35
CA ARG A 81 -9.85 1.41 17.04
C ARG A 81 -8.70 0.44 17.25
N ALA A 82 -8.57 -0.55 16.38
CA ALA A 82 -7.41 -1.44 16.46
C ALA A 82 -6.11 -0.65 16.24
N ASP A 83 -5.10 -0.95 17.05
CA ASP A 83 -3.78 -0.34 16.92
C ASP A 83 -2.90 -1.19 16.00
N ASN A 84 -2.67 -0.66 14.80
CA ASN A 84 -1.80 -1.27 13.78
C ASN A 84 -0.44 -0.57 13.68
N SER A 85 -0.16 0.43 14.55
CA SER A 85 1.07 1.22 14.48
C SER A 85 2.36 0.39 14.44
N PRO A 86 2.49 -0.78 15.10
CA PRO A 86 3.71 -1.58 14.99
C PRO A 86 3.89 -2.22 13.61
N CYS A 87 2.80 -2.46 12.87
CA CYS A 87 2.85 -3.09 11.54
C CYS A 87 3.19 -2.06 10.46
N TYR A 88 2.74 -0.81 10.64
CA TYR A 88 2.98 0.28 9.69
C TYR A 88 4.42 0.77 9.63
N VAL A 89 5.26 0.42 10.61
CA VAL A 89 6.70 0.72 10.58
C VAL A 89 7.35 0.19 9.29
N CYS A 90 7.00 -1.04 8.89
CA CYS A 90 7.51 -1.65 7.66
C CYS A 90 6.45 -1.70 6.55
N HIS A 91 5.16 -1.78 6.90
CA HIS A 91 4.06 -1.88 5.93
C HIS A 91 3.22 -0.60 5.87
N GLY A 92 3.87 0.56 5.77
CA GLY A 92 3.21 1.88 5.75
C GLY A 92 2.26 2.08 4.56
N ASN A 93 2.38 1.29 3.49
CA ASN A 93 1.44 1.29 2.36
C ASN A 93 0.01 0.85 2.74
N TYR A 94 -0.14 0.21 3.90
CA TYR A 94 -1.44 -0.19 4.44
C TYR A 94 -2.05 0.86 5.37
N ASP A 95 -1.28 1.89 5.75
CA ASP A 95 -1.84 3.04 6.42
C ASP A 95 -2.73 3.82 5.44
N GLY A 96 -3.99 4.03 5.84
CA GLY A 96 -5.04 4.59 4.98
C GLY A 96 -5.69 3.62 3.99
N GLU A 97 -5.27 2.35 3.89
CA GLU A 97 -5.92 1.39 2.97
C GLU A 97 -7.35 1.07 3.41
N GLU A 98 -8.33 1.23 2.50
CA GLU A 98 -9.77 1.10 2.80
C GLU A 98 -10.10 -0.16 3.61
N LEU A 99 -9.61 -1.35 3.20
CA LEU A 99 -9.88 -2.60 3.91
C LEU A 99 -9.35 -2.56 5.36
N VAL A 100 -8.15 -2.02 5.57
CA VAL A 100 -7.53 -1.93 6.89
C VAL A 100 -8.27 -0.92 7.76
N GLN A 101 -8.69 0.21 7.17
CA GLN A 101 -9.40 1.26 7.90
C GLN A 101 -10.76 0.80 8.42
N ILE A 102 -11.58 0.15 7.58
CA ILE A 102 -12.91 -0.33 7.98
C ILE A 102 -12.84 -1.42 9.06
N HIS A 103 -11.84 -2.31 8.99
CA HIS A 103 -11.65 -3.36 10.00
C HIS A 103 -11.13 -2.74 11.30
N ALA A 104 -10.19 -1.79 11.23
CA ALA A 104 -9.68 -1.11 12.41
C ALA A 104 -10.77 -0.35 13.17
N GLU A 105 -11.74 0.27 12.48
CA GLU A 105 -12.93 0.87 13.09
C GLU A 105 -13.83 -0.14 13.81
N GLY A 106 -13.84 -1.39 13.33
CA GLY A 106 -14.44 -2.54 13.98
C GLY A 106 -13.59 -3.15 15.11
N ASN A 107 -12.48 -2.51 15.51
CA ASN A 107 -11.49 -3.05 16.45
C ASN A 107 -10.87 -4.38 15.99
N VAL A 108 -10.76 -4.60 14.68
CA VAL A 108 -10.04 -5.73 14.07
C VAL A 108 -8.74 -5.21 13.46
N GLY A 109 -7.61 -5.60 14.03
CA GLY A 109 -6.27 -5.19 13.63
C GLY A 109 -5.56 -6.21 12.75
N CYS A 110 -4.33 -5.88 12.34
CA CYS A 110 -3.50 -6.73 11.49
C CYS A 110 -3.32 -8.14 12.07
N MET A 111 -3.11 -8.24 13.39
CA MET A 111 -2.80 -9.50 14.07
C MET A 111 -4.02 -10.42 14.24
N ASP A 112 -5.24 -9.89 14.18
CA ASP A 112 -6.45 -10.72 14.24
C ASP A 112 -6.54 -11.62 12.99
N CYS A 113 -6.08 -11.09 11.84
CA CYS A 113 -5.97 -11.85 10.60
C CYS A 113 -4.62 -12.56 10.45
N HIS A 114 -3.51 -11.89 10.71
CA HIS A 114 -2.15 -12.37 10.39
C HIS A 114 -1.42 -13.06 11.55
N GLY A 115 -2.03 -13.12 12.74
CA GLY A 115 -1.42 -13.63 13.96
C GLY A 115 -0.45 -12.64 14.62
N PRO A 116 0.02 -12.93 15.84
CA PRO A 116 0.94 -12.06 16.60
C PRO A 116 2.18 -11.58 15.84
N SER A 117 2.70 -12.43 14.95
CA SER A 117 3.79 -12.15 14.02
C SER A 117 5.04 -11.61 14.71
N LEU A 118 5.36 -12.12 15.91
CA LEU A 118 6.48 -11.60 16.71
C LEU A 118 7.84 -11.83 16.03
N GLY A 119 8.04 -13.00 15.40
CA GLY A 119 9.25 -13.28 14.64
C GLY A 119 9.38 -12.34 13.44
N HIS A 120 8.31 -12.17 12.67
CA HIS A 120 8.25 -11.26 11.52
C HIS A 120 8.56 -9.81 11.91
N ARG A 121 8.00 -9.32 13.03
CA ARG A 121 8.18 -7.94 13.49
C ARG A 121 9.58 -7.62 13.99
N ASN A 122 10.34 -8.66 14.36
CA ASN A 122 11.71 -8.53 14.87
C ASN A 122 12.76 -8.91 13.80
N ASP A 123 12.34 -9.18 12.57
CA ASP A 123 13.22 -9.61 11.48
C ASP A 123 13.39 -8.50 10.44
N GLU A 124 14.48 -7.75 10.55
CA GLU A 124 14.83 -6.65 9.65
C GLU A 124 15.30 -7.15 8.27
N ASP A 125 15.67 -8.43 8.13
CA ASP A 125 16.07 -9.04 6.85
C ASP A 125 14.86 -9.52 6.03
N HIS A 126 13.65 -9.41 6.59
CA HIS A 126 12.39 -9.81 5.94
C HIS A 126 12.38 -11.28 5.45
N LEU A 127 13.03 -12.19 6.16
CA LEU A 127 13.08 -13.62 5.81
C LEU A 127 11.95 -14.42 6.49
N THR A 128 11.51 -13.94 7.65
CA THR A 128 10.47 -14.53 8.49
C THR A 128 9.13 -14.01 8.04
N PRO A 129 8.21 -14.87 7.55
CA PRO A 129 6.88 -14.43 7.17
C PRO A 129 6.03 -14.09 8.41
N PRO A 130 4.91 -13.37 8.23
CA PRO A 130 3.85 -13.30 9.25
C PRO A 130 3.36 -14.70 9.65
N ASP A 131 2.81 -14.85 10.86
CA ASP A 131 2.36 -16.15 11.37
C ASP A 131 1.31 -16.78 10.45
N LYS A 132 0.49 -15.94 9.80
CA LYS A 132 -0.52 -16.38 8.85
C LYS A 132 -0.49 -15.57 7.56
N MET A 133 -0.38 -16.29 6.45
CA MET A 133 -0.55 -15.79 5.09
C MET A 133 -1.68 -16.53 4.38
N TYR A 134 -2.33 -15.85 3.44
CA TYR A 134 -3.50 -16.37 2.73
C TYR A 134 -3.17 -16.62 1.25
N PRO A 135 -2.93 -17.88 0.83
CA PRO A 135 -3.04 -18.25 -0.58
C PRO A 135 -4.48 -18.03 -1.07
N ALA A 136 -4.67 -17.91 -2.38
CA ALA A 136 -5.95 -17.45 -2.96
C ALA A 136 -7.14 -18.31 -2.51
N ASP A 137 -6.96 -19.64 -2.47
CA ASP A 137 -7.94 -20.63 -2.02
C ASP A 137 -8.32 -20.52 -0.53
N ARG A 138 -7.59 -19.75 0.27
CA ARG A 138 -7.85 -19.56 1.70
C ARG A 138 -8.36 -18.17 2.06
N ILE A 139 -8.42 -17.23 1.11
CA ILE A 139 -8.86 -15.86 1.39
C ILE A 139 -10.34 -15.88 1.80
N ASP A 140 -11.19 -16.53 1.03
CA ASP A 140 -12.64 -16.51 1.27
C ASP A 140 -13.01 -17.15 2.60
N GLY A 141 -12.42 -18.31 2.92
CA GLY A 141 -12.62 -18.97 4.21
C GLY A 141 -12.13 -18.13 5.40
N ALA A 142 -11.10 -17.29 5.21
CA ALA A 142 -10.63 -16.38 6.24
C ALA A 142 -11.62 -15.23 6.48
N CYS A 143 -12.14 -14.64 5.41
CA CYS A 143 -13.17 -13.60 5.50
C CYS A 143 -14.45 -14.14 6.14
N GLN A 144 -14.85 -15.36 5.77
CA GLN A 144 -16.04 -16.04 6.28
C GLN A 144 -15.96 -16.43 7.76
N ALA A 145 -14.79 -16.34 8.41
CA ALA A 145 -14.71 -16.51 9.85
C ALA A 145 -15.48 -15.43 10.62
N CYS A 146 -15.74 -14.27 10.00
CA CYS A 146 -16.54 -13.19 10.57
C CYS A 146 -17.66 -12.68 9.63
N HIS A 147 -17.65 -13.06 8.35
CA HIS A 147 -18.60 -12.59 7.33
C HIS A 147 -19.33 -13.74 6.64
N ASP A 148 -20.50 -14.09 7.14
CA ASP A 148 -21.23 -15.29 6.68
C ASP A 148 -22.02 -15.07 5.38
N THR A 149 -22.39 -13.82 5.08
CA THR A 149 -23.35 -13.52 4.00
C THR A 149 -22.97 -12.31 3.18
N HIS A 150 -23.32 -12.34 1.89
CA HIS A 150 -23.26 -11.18 0.99
C HIS A 150 -24.67 -10.67 0.71
N ASP A 151 -25.10 -9.63 1.45
CA ASP A 151 -26.41 -8.99 1.24
C ASP A 151 -26.30 -7.87 0.19
N VAL A 152 -25.97 -8.26 -1.05
CA VAL A 152 -25.82 -7.34 -2.17
C VAL A 152 -26.54 -7.92 -3.40
N PRO A 153 -27.38 -7.14 -4.10
CA PRO A 153 -28.03 -7.61 -5.31
C PRO A 153 -27.02 -8.10 -6.36
N ALA A 154 -27.28 -9.25 -6.97
CA ALA A 154 -26.38 -9.90 -7.95
C ALA A 154 -25.90 -8.95 -9.06
N LYS A 155 -26.76 -8.05 -9.55
CA LYS A 155 -26.39 -7.04 -10.56
C LYS A 155 -25.28 -6.10 -10.09
N LYS A 156 -25.26 -5.72 -8.80
CA LYS A 156 -24.20 -4.87 -8.24
C LYS A 156 -22.89 -5.65 -8.08
N VAL A 157 -22.95 -6.93 -7.72
CA VAL A 157 -21.77 -7.81 -7.65
C VAL A 157 -21.13 -7.93 -9.03
N LEU A 158 -21.92 -8.24 -10.07
CA LEU A 158 -21.44 -8.32 -11.45
C LEU A 158 -20.86 -6.99 -11.96
N ALA A 159 -21.47 -5.86 -11.60
CA ALA A 159 -20.95 -4.54 -11.94
C ALA A 159 -19.60 -4.27 -11.26
N ARG A 160 -19.47 -4.59 -9.97
CA ARG A 160 -18.22 -4.44 -9.22
C ARG A 160 -17.11 -5.32 -9.76
N TRP A 161 -17.42 -6.58 -10.08
CA TRP A 161 -16.47 -7.50 -10.71
C TRP A 161 -15.92 -6.91 -12.02
N ARG A 162 -16.80 -6.52 -12.95
CA ARG A 162 -16.38 -5.93 -14.24
C ARG A 162 -15.54 -4.67 -14.07
N GLN A 163 -15.78 -3.89 -13.01
CA GLN A 163 -15.04 -2.67 -12.71
C GLN A 163 -13.65 -2.95 -12.13
N LYS A 164 -13.52 -3.85 -11.15
CA LYS A 164 -12.30 -4.03 -10.35
C LYS A 164 -11.36 -5.11 -10.91
N CYS A 165 -11.90 -6.19 -11.46
CA CYS A 165 -11.11 -7.33 -11.91
C CYS A 165 -11.52 -7.81 -13.32
N PRO A 166 -11.46 -6.92 -14.34
CA PRO A 166 -11.88 -7.26 -15.71
C PRO A 166 -11.06 -8.38 -16.36
N ALA A 167 -9.85 -8.65 -15.85
CA ALA A 167 -8.97 -9.71 -16.33
C ALA A 167 -9.36 -11.11 -15.80
N LYS A 168 -10.09 -11.21 -14.68
CA LYS A 168 -10.59 -12.48 -14.15
C LYS A 168 -11.95 -12.75 -14.76
N THR A 169 -12.05 -13.73 -15.65
CA THR A 169 -13.31 -14.08 -16.35
C THR A 169 -14.01 -15.30 -15.75
N ASP A 170 -13.28 -16.11 -15.00
CA ASP A 170 -13.77 -17.29 -14.29
C ASP A 170 -14.19 -16.93 -12.86
N PRO A 171 -15.48 -17.07 -12.49
CA PRO A 171 -15.96 -16.77 -11.14
C PRO A 171 -15.23 -17.54 -10.03
N GLU A 172 -14.78 -18.77 -10.31
CA GLU A 172 -14.14 -19.64 -9.30
C GLU A 172 -12.73 -19.15 -8.89
N GLN A 173 -12.18 -18.17 -9.62
CA GLN A 173 -10.89 -17.55 -9.32
C GLN A 173 -11.02 -16.23 -8.55
N LEU A 174 -12.26 -15.77 -8.31
CA LEU A 174 -12.52 -14.58 -7.53
C LEU A 174 -12.32 -14.86 -6.06
N THR A 175 -11.85 -13.84 -5.37
CA THR A 175 -11.68 -13.81 -3.92
C THR A 175 -12.32 -12.55 -3.37
N CYS A 176 -12.65 -12.55 -2.09
CA CYS A 176 -13.26 -11.38 -1.43
C CYS A 176 -12.48 -10.08 -1.69
N THR A 177 -11.15 -10.14 -1.65
CA THR A 177 -10.27 -8.97 -1.87
C THR A 177 -10.33 -8.43 -3.30
N ASP A 178 -10.65 -9.24 -4.32
CA ASP A 178 -10.73 -8.74 -5.71
C ASP A 178 -11.80 -7.66 -5.91
N CYS A 179 -12.76 -7.55 -4.98
CA CYS A 179 -13.81 -6.53 -4.99
C CYS A 179 -13.76 -5.57 -3.80
N HIS A 180 -13.37 -6.06 -2.61
CA HIS A 180 -13.48 -5.33 -1.33
C HIS A 180 -12.20 -4.67 -0.85
N GLY A 181 -11.03 -4.92 -1.46
CA GLY A 181 -9.81 -4.24 -1.01
C GLY A 181 -8.55 -4.67 -1.73
N ASP A 182 -7.65 -3.72 -1.96
CA ASP A 182 -6.37 -3.94 -2.62
C ASP A 182 -5.29 -4.37 -1.61
N HIS A 183 -5.66 -5.25 -0.66
CA HIS A 183 -4.87 -5.69 0.51
C HIS A 183 -3.74 -6.68 0.12
N ARG A 184 -2.88 -6.24 -0.78
CA ARG A 184 -1.78 -7.04 -1.32
C ARG A 184 -0.61 -6.16 -1.72
N LEU A 185 0.57 -6.44 -1.16
CA LEU A 185 1.80 -5.79 -1.64
C LEU A 185 1.99 -6.05 -3.15
N PRO A 186 2.14 -5.00 -3.97
CA PRO A 186 2.23 -5.12 -5.43
C PRO A 186 3.58 -5.71 -5.87
N ARG A 187 4.64 -5.41 -5.11
CA ARG A 187 5.99 -5.94 -5.31
C ARG A 187 6.49 -6.52 -3.99
N ARG A 188 7.21 -7.64 -4.08
CA ARG A 188 7.93 -8.24 -2.96
C ARG A 188 9.31 -8.64 -3.46
N GLU A 189 10.33 -8.35 -2.66
CA GLU A 189 11.70 -8.79 -2.92
C GLU A 189 11.88 -10.22 -2.45
N ILE A 190 11.36 -10.54 -1.26
CA ILE A 190 11.26 -11.89 -0.73
C ILE A 190 9.86 -12.44 -1.00
N VAL A 191 9.78 -13.60 -1.64
CA VAL A 191 8.52 -14.27 -1.95
C VAL A 191 8.46 -15.55 -1.14
N TRP A 192 7.43 -15.72 -0.32
CA TRP A 192 7.17 -16.97 0.39
C TRP A 192 6.10 -17.81 -0.29
N ASP A 193 6.22 -19.12 -0.10
CA ASP A 193 5.07 -20.00 -0.21
C ASP A 193 4.10 -19.64 0.91
N LYS A 194 2.93 -19.09 0.53
CA LYS A 194 1.95 -18.58 1.49
C LYS A 194 1.34 -19.65 2.40
N ARG A 195 1.50 -20.93 2.06
CA ARG A 195 0.91 -22.05 2.80
C ARG A 195 1.87 -22.59 3.84
N THR A 196 3.16 -22.54 3.57
CA THR A 196 4.22 -23.14 4.39
C THR A 196 5.16 -22.11 5.03
N GLY A 197 5.16 -20.87 4.56
CA GLY A 197 6.06 -19.82 5.03
C GLY A 197 7.50 -19.94 4.52
N LYS A 198 7.82 -20.93 3.69
CA LYS A 198 9.17 -21.11 3.15
C LYS A 198 9.46 -20.06 2.08
N VAL A 199 10.66 -19.49 2.13
CA VAL A 199 11.15 -18.59 1.07
C VAL A 199 11.26 -19.38 -0.24
N LEU A 200 10.69 -18.83 -1.31
CA LEU A 200 10.80 -19.35 -2.65
C LEU A 200 12.07 -18.81 -3.33
N PRO A 201 12.71 -19.59 -4.20
CA PRO A 201 13.83 -19.10 -4.98
C PRO A 201 13.39 -17.91 -5.84
N ALA A 202 14.30 -16.95 -6.01
CA ALA A 202 14.07 -15.82 -6.91
C ALA A 202 13.69 -16.35 -8.31
N LYS A 203 12.58 -15.87 -8.86
CA LYS A 203 12.26 -16.18 -10.26
C LYS A 203 13.35 -15.52 -11.13
N PRO A 204 13.92 -16.24 -12.10
CA PRO A 204 14.81 -15.62 -13.07
C PRO A 204 14.08 -14.47 -13.76
N ALA A 205 14.79 -13.35 -13.97
CA ALA A 205 14.24 -12.19 -14.66
C ALA A 205 13.73 -12.60 -16.05
N PRO A 206 12.62 -12.03 -16.54
CA PRO A 206 12.00 -12.46 -17.80
C PRO A 206 12.88 -12.41 -19.06
N ASP A 207 14.07 -11.81 -19.05
CA ASP A 207 14.92 -11.65 -20.24
C ASP A 207 16.39 -11.99 -20.01
N ALA A 208 16.70 -13.07 -19.28
CA ALA A 208 18.02 -13.71 -19.39
C ALA A 208 18.05 -14.63 -20.63
N GLN A 209 17.72 -14.09 -21.81
CA GLN A 209 18.11 -14.77 -23.06
C GLN A 209 19.63 -14.57 -23.24
N PRO A 210 20.40 -15.65 -23.49
CA PRO A 210 21.81 -15.50 -23.76
C PRO A 210 21.98 -14.64 -25.01
N LYS A 211 22.73 -13.54 -24.87
CA LYS A 211 23.22 -12.81 -26.04
C LYS A 211 24.03 -13.80 -26.88
N GLN A 212 23.50 -14.14 -28.04
CA GLN A 212 24.23 -14.87 -29.09
C GLN A 212 25.32 -13.98 -29.66
#